data_AF-A0A7S1QS71-F1
#
_entry.id   AF-A0A7S1QS71-F1
#
_cell.length_a   1.000
_cell.length_b   1.000
_cell.length_c   1.000
_cell.angle_alpha   90.00
_cell.angle_beta   90.00
_cell.angle_gamma   90.00
#
_symmetry.space_group_name_H-M   'P 1'
#
loop_
_entity.id
_entity.type
_entity.pdbx_description
1 polymer ?
#
loop_
_entity_poly.entity_id
_entity_poly.type
_entity_poly.pdbx_seq_one_letter_code
_entity_poly.pdbx_strand_id
1 'polypeptide(L)'
;SLRKLVQVNDSFDPKRTTVDAYMEDCEVLKDKRIGEVEHKFIHQVFYGCSRYQKFLKLFVTSFLYKSPAITNRSEQSLYTVLAYLIFFRLEELGAEELRLFLNCGVGTVTAIFALVQYAMSQEELEKWVKMEWCKVYDVKYIEDEVIGKLQGFAEDLQPMLGELEYKATGTVKSGGGGATCMPE
;
A
#
# COMPACT_ATOMS: atom_id res chain seq x y z
N SER A 1 -2.21 -3.70 15.18
CA SER A 1 -0.94 -3.78 14.42
C SER A 1 -0.70 -2.57 13.54
N LEU A 2 -1.53 -2.32 12.51
CA LEU A 2 -1.26 -1.27 11.52
C LEU A 2 -1.15 0.15 12.10
N ARG A 3 -2.07 0.56 12.98
CA ARG A 3 -2.03 1.89 13.61
C ARG A 3 -0.72 2.17 14.37
N LYS A 4 -0.24 1.19 15.14
CA LYS A 4 1.02 1.31 15.90
C LYS A 4 2.21 1.39 14.94
N LEU A 5 2.22 0.59 13.89
CA LEU A 5 3.26 0.66 12.85
C LEU A 5 3.30 2.02 12.14
N VAL A 6 2.13 2.61 11.84
CA VAL A 6 2.06 3.97 11.27
C VAL A 6 2.66 4.99 12.24
N GLN A 7 2.32 4.91 13.54
CA GLN A 7 2.92 5.77 14.57
C GLN A 7 4.45 5.59 14.65
N VAL A 8 4.94 4.36 14.60
CA VAL A 8 6.39 4.05 14.56
C VAL A 8 7.04 4.70 13.33
N ASN A 9 6.39 4.68 12.16
CA ASN A 9 6.90 5.31 10.96
C ASN A 9 6.87 6.86 11.04
N ASP A 10 5.84 7.43 11.67
CA ASP A 10 5.69 8.88 11.83
C ASP A 10 6.73 9.49 12.79
N SER A 11 7.10 8.78 13.86
CA SER A 11 8.05 9.30 14.85
C SER A 11 9.52 9.00 14.54
N PHE A 12 9.81 8.26 13.47
CA PHE A 12 11.18 8.00 13.06
C PHE A 12 11.78 9.19 12.29
N ASP A 13 12.97 9.63 12.72
CA ASP A 13 13.76 10.63 12.00
C ASP A 13 15.14 10.06 11.64
N PRO A 14 15.39 9.70 10.37
CA PRO A 14 16.66 9.13 9.94
C PRO A 14 17.85 10.10 10.03
N LYS A 15 17.62 11.40 10.28
CA LYS A 15 18.71 12.36 10.53
C LYS A 15 19.20 12.35 11.98
N ARG A 16 18.41 11.79 12.90
CA ARG A 16 18.68 11.83 14.35
C ARG A 16 19.11 10.49 14.91
N THR A 17 18.70 9.40 14.29
CA THR A 17 18.95 8.05 14.81
C THR A 17 18.99 7.02 13.67
N THR A 18 19.59 5.87 13.94
CA THR A 18 19.54 4.71 13.05
C THR A 18 18.24 3.94 13.28
N VAL A 19 17.87 3.10 12.31
CA VAL A 19 16.69 2.21 12.42
C VAL A 19 16.76 1.34 13.68
N ASP A 20 17.92 0.70 13.93
CA ASP A 20 18.10 -0.22 15.06
C ASP A 20 17.93 0.50 16.41
N ALA A 21 18.74 1.54 16.64
CA ALA A 21 18.66 2.34 17.86
C ALA A 21 17.26 2.95 18.09
N TYR A 22 16.58 3.38 17.02
CA TYR A 22 15.21 3.87 17.15
C TYR A 22 14.23 2.78 17.60
N MET A 23 14.33 1.58 17.01
CA MET A 23 13.40 0.48 17.32
C MET A 23 13.58 -0.04 18.74
N GLU A 24 14.80 0.00 19.28
CA GLU A 24 15.06 -0.34 20.69
C GLU A 24 14.41 0.65 21.66
N ASP A 25 14.45 1.96 21.34
CA ASP A 25 14.00 3.02 22.24
C ASP A 25 12.56 3.50 21.98
N CYS A 26 11.91 3.05 20.91
CA CYS A 26 10.60 3.55 20.47
C CYS A 26 9.51 3.34 21.54
N GLU A 27 8.97 4.43 22.09
CA GLU A 27 7.93 4.39 23.12
C GLU A 27 6.65 3.66 22.68
N VAL A 28 6.31 3.72 21.38
CA VAL A 28 5.16 2.99 20.84
C VAL A 28 5.32 1.48 21.05
N LEU A 29 6.54 0.96 20.92
CA LEU A 29 6.86 -0.47 21.06
C LEU A 29 6.91 -0.93 22.52
N LYS A 30 7.01 0.00 23.48
CA LYS A 30 6.97 -0.30 24.92
C LYS A 30 5.56 -0.52 25.47
N ASP A 31 4.52 -0.33 24.64
CA ASP A 31 3.14 -0.63 25.01
C ASP A 31 2.95 -2.12 25.29
N LYS A 32 2.70 -2.47 26.56
CA LYS A 32 2.50 -3.86 27.04
C LYS A 32 1.34 -4.60 26.37
N ARG A 33 0.46 -3.89 25.66
CA ARG A 33 -0.63 -4.49 24.86
C ARG A 33 -0.14 -5.01 23.50
N ILE A 34 1.10 -4.74 23.12
CA ILE A 34 1.74 -5.34 21.95
C ILE A 34 2.20 -6.75 22.32
N GLY A 35 1.54 -7.75 21.74
CA GLY A 35 2.00 -9.14 21.84
C GLY A 35 3.23 -9.40 20.94
N GLU A 36 3.95 -10.49 21.18
CA GLU A 36 5.19 -10.82 20.45
C GLU A 36 5.01 -10.89 18.92
N VAL A 37 3.87 -11.40 18.46
CA VAL A 37 3.56 -11.50 17.02
C VAL A 37 3.39 -10.11 16.40
N GLU A 38 2.62 -9.23 17.06
CA GLU A 38 2.45 -7.84 16.62
C GLU A 38 3.79 -7.11 16.64
N HIS A 39 4.62 -7.35 17.66
CA HIS A 39 5.95 -6.75 17.77
C HIS A 39 6.84 -7.15 16.59
N LYS A 40 6.94 -8.45 16.28
CA LYS A 40 7.71 -8.98 15.15
C LYS A 40 7.20 -8.44 13.81
N PHE A 41 5.88 -8.38 13.64
CA PHE A 41 5.27 -7.79 12.45
C PHE A 41 5.68 -6.32 12.26
N ILE A 42 5.56 -5.50 13.31
CA ILE A 42 5.93 -4.07 13.24
C ILE A 42 7.41 -3.94 12.84
N HIS A 43 8.30 -4.74 13.44
CA HIS A 43 9.71 -4.73 13.07
C HIS A 43 9.89 -5.07 11.60
N GLN A 44 9.46 -6.24 11.16
CA GLN A 44 9.68 -6.70 9.78
C GLN A 44 9.15 -5.71 8.74
N VAL A 45 7.98 -5.11 8.99
CA VAL A 45 7.41 -4.14 8.06
C VAL A 45 8.13 -2.79 8.11
N PHE A 46 8.50 -2.30 9.29
CA PHE A 46 9.22 -1.03 9.42
C PHE A 46 10.62 -1.10 8.80
N TYR A 47 11.39 -2.16 9.09
CA TYR A 47 12.70 -2.39 8.45
C TYR A 47 12.57 -2.47 6.94
N GLY A 48 11.50 -3.12 6.45
CA GLY A 48 11.16 -3.15 5.04
C GLY A 48 10.89 -1.76 4.44
N CYS A 49 10.04 -0.97 5.09
CA CYS A 49 9.74 0.40 4.66
C CYS A 49 11.01 1.26 4.60
N SER A 50 11.90 1.13 5.58
CA SER A 50 13.19 1.83 5.61
C SER A 50 14.12 1.37 4.47
N ARG A 51 14.21 0.07 4.21
CA ARG A 51 15.01 -0.51 3.12
C ARG A 51 14.53 -0.04 1.74
N TYR A 52 13.22 0.01 1.52
CA TYR A 52 12.62 0.40 0.23
C TYR A 52 12.15 1.85 0.20
N GLN A 53 12.65 2.70 1.10
CA GLN A 53 12.16 4.08 1.28
C GLN A 53 12.18 4.92 -0.01
N LYS A 54 13.19 4.74 -0.88
CA LYS A 54 13.30 5.50 -2.15
C LYS A 54 12.18 5.11 -3.11
N PHE A 55 11.94 3.81 -3.26
CA PHE A 55 10.85 3.26 -4.07
C PHE A 55 9.49 3.76 -3.56
N LEU A 56 9.24 3.57 -2.27
CA LEU A 56 7.96 3.88 -1.64
C LEU A 56 7.66 5.37 -1.65
N LYS A 57 8.70 6.21 -1.44
CA LYS A 57 8.55 7.67 -1.49
C LYS A 57 8.10 8.13 -2.87
N LEU A 58 8.68 7.61 -3.95
CA LEU A 58 8.26 7.94 -5.32
C LEU A 58 6.81 7.55 -5.57
N PHE A 59 6.44 6.32 -5.19
CA PHE A 59 5.07 5.83 -5.29
C PHE A 59 4.06 6.72 -4.56
N VAL A 60 4.26 6.91 -3.25
CA VAL A 60 3.31 7.63 -2.40
C VAL A 60 3.23 9.11 -2.77
N THR A 61 4.36 9.74 -3.14
CA THR A 61 4.35 11.14 -3.60
C THR A 61 3.52 11.29 -4.87
N SER A 62 3.68 10.36 -5.81
CA SER A 62 2.94 10.33 -7.05
C SER A 62 1.44 10.09 -6.82
N PHE A 63 1.08 9.11 -5.98
CA PHE A 63 -0.30 8.83 -5.58
C PHE A 63 -0.98 10.06 -4.94
N LEU A 64 -0.33 10.69 -3.97
CA LEU A 64 -0.84 11.90 -3.30
C LEU A 64 -1.04 13.07 -4.28
N TYR A 65 -0.19 13.17 -5.30
CA TYR A 65 -0.32 14.17 -6.36
C TYR A 65 -1.52 13.88 -7.28
N LYS A 66 -1.79 12.61 -7.55
CA LYS A 66 -2.85 12.15 -8.46
C LYS A 66 -4.23 12.12 -7.84
N SER A 67 -4.31 11.93 -6.53
CA SER A 67 -5.57 11.77 -5.80
C SER A 67 -5.73 12.79 -4.66
N PRO A 68 -5.49 14.10 -4.86
CA PRO A 68 -5.46 15.07 -3.78
C PRO A 68 -6.83 15.33 -3.13
N ALA A 69 -7.92 15.08 -3.86
CA ALA A 69 -9.28 15.28 -3.36
C ALA A 69 -9.73 14.21 -2.35
N ILE A 70 -9.09 13.03 -2.37
CA ILE A 70 -9.49 11.87 -1.56
C ILE A 70 -8.40 11.44 -0.57
N THR A 71 -7.17 11.91 -0.73
CA THR A 71 -6.04 11.57 0.14
C THR A 71 -5.70 12.70 1.09
N ASN A 72 -5.08 12.35 2.22
CA ASN A 72 -4.54 13.33 3.15
C ASN A 72 -3.02 13.14 3.28
N ARG A 73 -2.25 14.22 3.08
CA ARG A 73 -0.78 14.18 3.23
C ARG A 73 -0.34 13.81 4.65
N SER A 74 -1.15 14.10 5.68
CA SER A 74 -0.83 13.69 7.05
C SER A 74 -0.90 12.16 7.24
N GLU A 75 -1.47 11.42 6.29
CA GLU A 75 -1.53 9.95 6.30
C GLU A 75 -0.45 9.31 5.43
N GLN A 76 0.58 10.07 5.02
CA GLN A 76 1.65 9.57 4.15
C GLN A 76 2.31 8.28 4.68
N SER A 77 2.51 8.16 5.99
CA SER A 77 3.06 6.94 6.60
C SER A 77 2.13 5.73 6.44
N LEU A 78 0.81 5.92 6.54
CA LEU A 78 -0.16 4.86 6.26
C LEU A 78 -0.03 4.38 4.81
N TYR A 79 -0.02 5.30 3.85
CA TYR A 79 0.10 4.95 2.44
C TYR A 79 1.45 4.29 2.13
N THR A 80 2.52 4.70 2.81
CA THR A 80 3.85 4.08 2.70
C THR A 80 3.83 2.64 3.18
N VAL A 81 3.25 2.39 4.35
CA VAL A 81 3.15 1.04 4.92
C VAL A 81 2.28 0.14 4.05
N LEU A 82 1.10 0.61 3.62
CA LEU A 82 0.22 -0.15 2.74
C LEU A 82 0.87 -0.44 1.38
N ALA A 83 1.55 0.54 0.78
CA ALA A 83 2.30 0.33 -0.46
C ALA A 83 3.40 -0.73 -0.27
N TYR A 84 4.12 -0.72 0.85
CA TYR A 84 5.10 -1.77 1.13
C TYR A 84 4.46 -3.16 1.23
N LEU A 85 3.31 -3.27 1.88
CA LEU A 85 2.57 -4.54 1.96
C LEU A 85 2.15 -5.03 0.56
N ILE A 86 1.62 -4.13 -0.28
CA ILE A 86 1.16 -4.44 -1.63
C ILE A 86 2.31 -4.87 -2.55
N PHE A 87 3.40 -4.11 -2.62
CA PHE A 87 4.47 -4.37 -3.57
C PHE A 87 5.45 -5.45 -3.12
N PHE A 88 5.74 -5.56 -1.82
CA PHE A 88 6.86 -6.37 -1.34
C PHE A 88 6.47 -7.50 -0.39
N ARG A 89 5.25 -7.51 0.14
CA ARG A 89 4.79 -8.58 1.05
C ARG A 89 3.62 -9.38 0.52
N LEU A 90 2.94 -8.94 -0.53
CA LEU A 90 1.73 -9.59 -1.02
C LEU A 90 1.93 -11.09 -1.32
N GLU A 91 3.05 -11.48 -1.95
CA GLU A 91 3.31 -12.89 -2.25
C GLU A 91 3.44 -13.76 -0.99
N GLU A 92 4.14 -13.27 0.04
CA GLU A 92 4.31 -14.00 1.30
C GLU A 92 3.04 -13.96 2.18
N LEU A 93 2.32 -12.84 2.11
CA LEU A 93 1.17 -12.52 2.95
C LEU A 93 -0.11 -13.18 2.43
N GLY A 94 -0.28 -13.19 1.11
CA GLY A 94 -1.51 -13.55 0.43
C GLY A 94 -2.57 -12.44 0.42
N ALA A 95 -3.54 -12.58 -0.48
CA ALA A 95 -4.61 -11.60 -0.68
C ALA A 95 -5.52 -11.45 0.56
N GLU A 96 -5.87 -12.54 1.24
CA GLU A 96 -6.77 -12.50 2.40
C GLU A 96 -6.17 -11.72 3.58
N GLU A 97 -4.89 -11.91 3.87
CA GLU A 97 -4.26 -11.20 4.97
C GLU A 97 -4.02 -9.72 4.59
N LEU A 98 -3.70 -9.41 3.32
CA LEU A 98 -3.71 -8.03 2.82
C LEU A 98 -5.10 -7.37 3.00
N ARG A 99 -6.18 -8.09 2.71
CA ARG A 99 -7.56 -7.62 2.89
C ARG A 99 -7.85 -7.20 4.32
N LEU A 100 -7.34 -7.94 5.32
CA LEU A 100 -7.49 -7.59 6.73
C LEU A 100 -6.82 -6.24 7.06
N PHE A 101 -5.62 -5.98 6.53
CA PHE A 101 -4.95 -4.69 6.73
C PHE A 101 -5.70 -3.53 6.09
N LEU A 102 -6.22 -3.72 4.88
CA LEU A 102 -6.96 -2.67 4.16
C LEU A 102 -8.31 -2.36 4.81
N ASN A 103 -8.90 -3.30 5.56
CA ASN A 103 -10.19 -3.15 6.23
C ASN A 103 -10.10 -2.89 7.74
N CYS A 104 -8.90 -2.70 8.31
CA CYS A 104 -8.73 -2.60 9.78
C CYS A 104 -9.13 -1.23 10.40
N GLY A 105 -9.77 -0.35 9.63
CA GLY A 105 -10.28 0.95 10.12
C GLY A 105 -9.21 2.01 10.37
N VAL A 106 -8.05 1.92 9.68
CA VAL A 106 -7.01 2.95 9.70
C VAL A 106 -6.97 3.63 8.34
N GLY A 107 -7.25 4.95 8.31
CA GLY A 107 -7.44 5.73 7.07
C GLY A 107 -8.88 5.71 6.58
N THR A 108 -9.16 6.47 5.51
CA THR A 108 -10.48 6.46 4.86
C THR A 108 -10.57 5.37 3.81
N VAL A 109 -11.72 4.70 3.71
CA VAL A 109 -11.93 3.61 2.75
C VAL A 109 -11.73 4.10 1.31
N THR A 110 -12.18 5.32 0.99
CA THR A 110 -12.00 5.92 -0.33
C THR A 110 -10.52 6.12 -0.69
N ALA A 111 -9.68 6.57 0.26
CA ALA A 111 -8.25 6.72 0.02
C ALA A 111 -7.56 5.36 -0.14
N ILE A 112 -7.92 4.37 0.69
CA ILE A 112 -7.37 3.01 0.60
C ILE A 112 -7.75 2.35 -0.72
N PHE A 113 -9.01 2.44 -1.12
CA PHE A 113 -9.47 1.94 -2.42
C PHE A 113 -8.67 2.55 -3.57
N ALA A 114 -8.52 3.88 -3.58
CA ALA A 114 -7.75 4.57 -4.61
C ALA A 114 -6.27 4.20 -4.60
N LEU A 115 -5.67 3.97 -3.42
CA LEU A 115 -4.28 3.52 -3.31
C LEU A 115 -4.09 2.16 -3.99
N VAL A 116 -4.97 1.18 -3.69
CA VAL A 116 -4.90 -0.15 -4.28
C VAL A 116 -5.17 -0.08 -5.79
N GLN A 117 -6.20 0.67 -6.22
CA GLN A 117 -6.49 0.86 -7.64
C GLN A 117 -5.31 1.50 -8.39
N TYR A 118 -4.66 2.49 -7.78
CA TYR A 118 -3.47 3.13 -8.35
C TYR A 118 -2.29 2.16 -8.43
N ALA A 119 -2.04 1.36 -7.39
CA ALA A 119 -1.00 0.34 -7.40
C ALA A 119 -1.26 -0.73 -8.48
N MET A 120 -2.51 -1.13 -8.69
CA MET A 120 -2.88 -2.16 -9.67
C MET A 120 -2.92 -1.65 -11.11
N SER A 121 -2.91 -0.34 -11.33
CA SER A 121 -2.95 0.24 -12.67
C SER A 121 -1.55 0.29 -13.29
N GLN A 122 -1.24 -0.68 -14.15
CA GLN A 122 0.02 -0.70 -14.90
C GLN A 122 0.23 0.61 -15.68
N GLU A 123 -0.81 1.14 -16.33
CA GLU A 123 -0.75 2.41 -17.06
C GLU A 123 -0.29 3.56 -16.16
N GLU A 124 -0.87 3.68 -14.96
CA GLU A 124 -0.50 4.73 -14.03
C GLU A 124 0.93 4.52 -13.48
N LEU A 125 1.31 3.28 -13.15
CA LEU A 125 2.67 2.98 -12.70
C LEU A 125 3.73 3.32 -13.76
N GLU A 126 3.49 2.92 -15.02
CA GLU A 126 4.37 3.19 -16.15
C GLU A 126 4.52 4.68 -16.40
N LYS A 127 3.41 5.41 -16.34
CA LYS A 127 3.36 6.85 -16.61
C LYS A 127 4.06 7.67 -15.53
N TRP A 128 3.91 7.32 -14.26
CA TRP A 128 4.27 8.22 -13.17
C TRP A 128 5.52 7.83 -12.38
N VAL A 129 5.83 6.55 -12.27
CA VAL A 129 6.87 6.09 -11.32
C VAL A 129 7.88 5.13 -11.92
N LYS A 130 7.53 4.36 -12.96
CA LYS A 130 8.44 3.36 -13.56
C LYS A 130 9.79 3.96 -13.96
N MET A 131 9.80 5.07 -14.70
CA MET A 131 11.06 5.71 -15.10
C MET A 131 11.91 6.15 -13.91
N GLU A 132 11.30 6.66 -12.84
CA GLU A 132 12.03 7.08 -11.63
C GLU A 132 12.54 5.88 -10.83
N TRP A 133 11.77 4.79 -10.76
CA TRP A 133 12.23 3.55 -10.17
C TRP A 133 13.40 2.95 -10.94
N CYS A 134 13.36 2.95 -12.27
CA CYS A 134 14.47 2.44 -13.12
C CYS A 134 15.78 3.25 -12.99
N LYS A 135 15.77 4.44 -12.37
CA LYS A 135 17.02 5.16 -12.02
C LYS A 135 17.71 4.56 -10.79
N VAL A 136 17.00 3.77 -10.00
CA VAL A 136 17.46 3.21 -8.72
C VAL A 136 17.56 1.69 -8.79
N TYR A 137 16.71 1.05 -9.58
CA TYR A 137 16.59 -0.39 -9.73
C TYR A 137 16.79 -0.80 -11.18
N ASP A 138 17.18 -2.06 -11.39
CA ASP A 138 17.27 -2.64 -12.73
C ASP A 138 15.90 -2.63 -13.43
N VAL A 139 15.89 -2.36 -14.74
CA VAL A 139 14.65 -2.27 -15.53
C VAL A 139 13.88 -3.58 -15.48
N LYS A 140 14.57 -4.72 -15.63
CA LYS A 140 13.95 -6.03 -15.61
C LYS A 140 13.34 -6.32 -14.24
N TYR A 141 13.99 -5.90 -13.16
CA TYR A 141 13.42 -6.01 -11.82
C TYR A 141 12.11 -5.21 -11.69
N ILE A 142 12.04 -3.98 -12.21
CA ILE A 142 10.81 -3.18 -12.16
C ILE A 142 9.70 -3.79 -13.03
N GLU A 143 10.03 -4.28 -14.21
CA GLU A 143 9.06 -4.85 -15.14
C GLU A 143 8.53 -6.20 -14.67
N ASP A 144 9.42 -7.12 -14.28
CA ASP A 144 9.05 -8.49 -13.96
C ASP A 144 8.65 -8.65 -12.49
N GLU A 145 9.49 -8.19 -11.57
CA GLU A 145 9.35 -8.49 -10.13
C GLU A 145 8.48 -7.50 -9.37
N VAL A 146 8.28 -6.28 -9.90
CA VAL A 146 7.43 -5.27 -9.26
C VAL A 146 6.08 -5.17 -9.97
N ILE A 147 6.07 -4.72 -11.22
CA ILE A 147 4.83 -4.49 -11.96
C ILE A 147 4.22 -5.83 -12.38
N GLY A 148 4.98 -6.66 -13.09
CA GLY A 148 4.51 -7.96 -13.60
C GLY A 148 3.99 -8.86 -12.50
N LYS A 149 4.73 -8.97 -11.40
CA LYS A 149 4.31 -9.73 -10.22
C LYS A 149 3.01 -9.22 -9.61
N LEU A 150 2.85 -7.90 -9.45
CA LEU A 150 1.62 -7.33 -8.93
C LEU A 150 0.42 -7.57 -9.87
N GLN A 151 0.64 -7.50 -11.20
CA GLN A 151 -0.38 -7.88 -12.19
C GLN A 151 -0.76 -9.37 -12.10
N GLY A 152 0.18 -10.24 -11.73
CA GLY A 152 -0.08 -11.65 -11.46
C GLY A 152 -1.10 -11.89 -10.34
N PHE A 153 -1.25 -10.95 -9.40
CA PHE A 153 -2.25 -11.00 -8.33
C PHE A 153 -3.57 -10.29 -8.67
N ALA A 154 -3.74 -9.79 -9.90
CA ALA A 154 -4.90 -8.96 -10.23
C ALA A 154 -6.24 -9.66 -10.02
N GLU A 155 -6.34 -10.94 -10.41
CA GLU A 155 -7.54 -11.75 -10.22
C GLU A 155 -7.83 -12.01 -8.74
N ASP A 156 -6.81 -12.37 -7.95
CA ASP A 156 -6.92 -12.63 -6.51
C ASP A 156 -7.37 -11.39 -5.73
N LEU A 157 -6.96 -10.20 -6.17
CA LEU A 157 -7.33 -8.93 -5.53
C LEU A 157 -8.68 -8.37 -6.01
N GLN A 158 -9.27 -8.88 -7.10
CA GLN A 158 -10.55 -8.35 -7.63
C GLN A 158 -11.68 -8.36 -6.59
N PRO A 159 -11.95 -9.47 -5.86
CA PRO A 159 -13.05 -9.50 -4.90
C PRO A 159 -12.88 -8.43 -3.81
N MET A 160 -11.66 -8.28 -3.33
CA MET A 160 -11.29 -7.28 -2.33
C MET A 160 -11.47 -5.85 -2.86
N LEU A 161 -11.07 -5.58 -4.10
CA LEU A 161 -11.27 -4.29 -4.76
C LEU A 161 -12.75 -3.96 -4.90
N GLY A 162 -13.59 -4.93 -5.30
CA GLY A 162 -15.03 -4.75 -5.37
C GLY A 162 -15.67 -4.40 -4.02
N GLU A 163 -15.21 -5.03 -2.94
CA GLU A 163 -15.66 -4.69 -1.58
C GLU A 163 -15.25 -3.28 -1.16
N LEU A 164 -14.01 -2.88 -1.46
CA LEU A 164 -13.51 -1.54 -1.16
C LEU A 164 -14.24 -0.48 -1.98
N GLU A 165 -14.51 -0.73 -3.27
CA GLU A 165 -15.30 0.16 -4.14
C GLU A 165 -16.71 0.32 -3.59
N TYR A 166 -17.38 -0.77 -3.24
CA TYR A 166 -18.71 -0.74 -2.65
C TYR A 166 -18.75 0.07 -1.36
N LYS A 167 -17.79 -0.13 -0.45
CA LYS A 167 -17.71 0.65 0.80
C LYS A 167 -17.36 2.12 0.57
N ALA A 168 -16.57 2.43 -0.47
CA ALA A 168 -16.17 3.79 -0.80
C ALA A 168 -17.29 4.60 -1.50
N THR A 169 -18.15 3.94 -2.28
CA THR A 169 -19.12 4.60 -3.17
C THR A 169 -20.58 4.33 -2.84
N GLY A 170 -20.88 3.27 -2.10
CA GLY A 170 -22.25 2.77 -1.86
C GLY A 170 -22.87 2.05 -3.06
N THR A 171 -22.14 1.87 -4.17
CA THR A 171 -22.65 1.26 -5.40
C THR A 171 -21.75 0.11 -5.86
N VAL A 172 -22.32 -1.03 -6.23
CA VAL A 172 -21.59 -2.08 -6.96
C VAL A 172 -21.75 -1.78 -8.45
N LYS A 173 -20.65 -1.59 -9.20
CA LYS A 173 -20.74 -1.67 -10.66
C LYS A 173 -21.01 -3.11 -11.04
N SER A 174 -22.27 -3.41 -11.32
CA SER A 174 -22.63 -4.66 -12.00
C SER A 174 -21.89 -4.68 -13.33
N GLY A 175 -20.98 -5.66 -13.51
CA GLY A 175 -20.20 -5.80 -14.74
C GLY A 175 -21.12 -5.75 -15.96
N GLY A 176 -20.82 -4.85 -16.88
CA GLY A 176 -21.63 -4.62 -18.08
C GLY A 176 -21.68 -5.85 -18.97
N GLY A 177 -22.75 -6.64 -18.84
CA GLY A 177 -23.23 -7.52 -19.89
C GLY A 177 -23.95 -6.69 -20.94
N GLY A 178 -23.30 -6.47 -22.08
CA GLY A 178 -23.92 -5.81 -23.23
C GLY A 178 -25.16 -6.59 -23.70
N ALA A 179 -26.31 -5.92 -23.66
CA ALA A 179 -27.48 -6.32 -24.43
C ALA A 179 -27.79 -5.16 -25.40
N THR A 180 -27.30 -5.30 -26.62
CA THR A 180 -27.75 -4.55 -27.79
C THR A 180 -29.22 -4.90 -28.05
N CYS A 181 -30.14 -3.98 -27.80
CA CYS A 181 -31.47 -4.03 -28.39
C CYS A 181 -31.46 -3.13 -29.62
N MET A 182 -31.53 -3.74 -30.81
CA MET A 182 -31.84 -3.04 -32.06
C MET A 182 -33.32 -2.64 -32.09
N PRO A 183 -33.67 -1.55 -32.79
CA PRO A 183 -35.06 -1.16 -33.00
C PRO A 183 -35.69 -1.89 -34.19
N GLU A 184 -36.97 -2.23 -34.05
CA GLU A 184 -37.92 -2.26 -35.17
C GLU A 184 -38.94 -1.13 -34.97
#